data_AF-A0A6T6SSD9-F1
#
_entry.id   AF-A0A6T6SSD9-F1
#
_cell.length_a   1.000
_cell.length_b   1.000
_cell.length_c   1.000
_cell.angle_alpha   90.00
_cell.angle_beta   90.00
_cell.angle_gamma   90.00
#
_symmetry.space_group_name_H-M   'P 1'
#
loop_
_entity.id
_entity.type
_entity.pdbx_description
1 polymer ?
#
loop_
_entity_poly.entity_id
_entity_poly.type
_entity_poly.pdbx_seq_one_letter_code
_entity_poly.pdbx_strand_id
1 'polypeptide(L)'
;NTPWEEMHCYVLHPDSKDVDNSRMVHSAKAPYTNRYLFKKDFHVSPFMDMHHSYDFSFHSPGNTLQVNTSMFKEDKRWFSATLKLRRREWRWWNMLMLLVYFPWMTIYIQVLIHWEAVRIWRKGVPFHPHPEGTQTWASVIIGAMMTPLFMLRSYFDSGEEVGNEKAKGICPGMVRHETSNADSAG
;
A
#
# COMPACT_ATOMS: atom_id res chain seq x y z
N ASN A 1 -4.06 -1.22 13.58
CA ASN A 1 -3.91 -1.99 12.32
C ASN A 1 -3.64 -3.42 12.76
N THR A 2 -4.21 -4.43 12.12
CA THR A 2 -3.77 -5.81 12.38
C THR A 2 -2.59 -6.11 11.46
N PRO A 3 -1.53 -6.81 11.90
CA PRO A 3 -1.35 -7.43 13.23
C PRO A 3 -0.67 -6.54 14.29
N TRP A 4 -0.32 -5.28 13.98
CA TRP A 4 0.56 -4.45 14.81
C TRP A 4 -0.13 -3.67 15.94
N GLU A 5 -1.45 -3.71 16.01
CA GLU A 5 -2.29 -3.06 17.04
C GLU A 5 -2.13 -1.52 17.14
N GLU A 6 -1.50 -0.88 16.16
CA GLU A 6 -1.27 0.58 16.16
C GLU A 6 -2.50 1.35 15.66
N MET A 7 -2.69 2.58 16.13
CA MET A 7 -3.76 3.46 15.65
C MET A 7 -3.17 4.79 15.23
N HIS A 8 -3.60 5.27 14.06
CA HIS A 8 -3.20 6.57 13.53
C HIS A 8 -4.44 7.31 13.02
N CYS A 9 -4.55 8.60 13.34
CA CYS A 9 -5.67 9.44 12.95
C CYS A 9 -5.17 10.59 12.07
N TYR A 10 -5.68 10.66 10.84
CA TYR A 10 -5.46 11.80 9.95
C TYR A 10 -6.58 12.82 10.15
N VAL A 11 -6.24 14.02 10.61
CA VAL A 11 -7.20 15.13 10.76
C VAL A 11 -7.11 16.03 9.54
N LEU A 12 -8.16 16.01 8.72
CA LEU A 12 -8.23 16.77 7.48
C LEU A 12 -9.08 18.02 7.70
N HIS A 13 -8.42 19.17 7.84
CA HIS A 13 -9.06 20.46 8.08
C HIS A 13 -8.87 21.40 6.89
N PRO A 14 -9.89 22.18 6.47
CA PRO A 14 -9.79 23.12 5.34
C PRO A 14 -8.66 24.16 5.46
N ASP A 15 -8.25 24.47 6.70
CA ASP A 15 -7.14 25.40 6.99
C ASP A 15 -5.80 24.69 7.22
N SER A 16 -5.70 23.38 6.94
CA SER A 16 -4.43 22.65 7.05
C SER A 16 -3.47 23.03 5.93
N LYS A 17 -2.17 23.02 6.23
CA LYS A 17 -1.08 23.12 5.23
C LYS A 17 -1.12 22.01 4.18
N ASP A 18 -1.77 20.89 4.49
CA ASP A 18 -1.88 19.73 3.62
C ASP A 18 -2.98 19.89 2.56
N VAL A 19 -3.74 21.00 2.62
CA VAL A 19 -4.80 21.32 1.65
C VAL A 19 -4.19 21.80 0.35
N ASP A 20 -4.56 21.13 -0.73
CA ASP A 20 -4.19 21.57 -2.07
C ASP A 20 -5.25 22.53 -2.64
N ASN A 21 -5.03 23.82 -2.44
CA ASN A 21 -5.89 24.88 -2.97
C ASN A 21 -5.76 25.04 -4.51
N SER A 22 -4.72 24.47 -5.13
CA SER A 22 -4.42 24.70 -6.56
C SER A 22 -5.39 24.01 -7.52
N ARG A 23 -6.13 23.00 -7.03
CA ARG A 23 -7.12 22.23 -7.82
C ARG A 23 -8.53 22.24 -7.23
N MET A 24 -8.87 23.21 -6.38
CA MET A 24 -10.27 23.38 -5.96
C MET A 24 -11.13 23.80 -7.15
N VAL A 25 -11.82 22.83 -7.77
CA VAL A 25 -12.73 23.09 -8.88
C VAL A 25 -13.98 23.78 -8.33
N HIS A 26 -13.97 25.11 -8.35
CA HIS A 26 -15.12 25.96 -8.10
C HIS A 26 -15.93 26.08 -9.41
N SER A 27 -16.56 25.00 -9.84
CA SER A 27 -17.52 25.07 -10.93
C SER A 27 -18.91 25.28 -10.35
N ALA A 28 -19.64 26.29 -10.83
CA ALA A 28 -21.00 26.63 -10.39
C ALA A 28 -22.01 25.48 -10.48
N LYS A 29 -21.66 24.37 -11.15
CA LYS A 29 -22.48 23.17 -11.35
C LYS A 29 -21.87 21.88 -10.81
N ALA A 30 -20.60 21.86 -10.40
CA ALA A 30 -19.93 20.64 -9.91
C ALA A 30 -19.85 20.66 -8.37
N PRO A 31 -19.95 19.51 -7.70
CA PRO A 31 -19.76 19.43 -6.26
C PRO A 31 -18.36 19.94 -5.90
N TYR A 32 -18.31 20.90 -4.98
CA TYR A 32 -17.06 21.40 -4.40
C TYR A 32 -16.21 20.22 -3.91
N THR A 33 -14.92 20.23 -4.22
CA THR A 33 -14.01 19.11 -3.89
C THR A 33 -12.87 19.63 -3.03
N ASN A 34 -12.78 19.14 -1.78
CA ASN A 34 -11.62 19.35 -0.92
C ASN A 34 -10.55 18.32 -1.26
N ARG A 35 -9.32 18.76 -1.52
CA ARG A 35 -8.18 17.88 -1.81
C ARG A 35 -7.08 18.06 -0.77
N TYR A 36 -6.52 16.94 -0.31
CA TYR A 36 -5.47 16.90 0.70
C TYR A 36 -4.30 16.05 0.20
N LEU A 37 -3.09 16.60 0.24
CA LEU A 37 -1.84 15.96 -0.17
C LEU A 37 -0.89 15.90 1.01
N PHE A 38 -0.51 14.70 1.43
CA PHE A 38 0.38 14.49 2.58
C PHE A 38 1.17 13.19 2.45
N LYS A 39 2.28 13.07 3.20
CA LYS A 39 3.12 11.87 3.19
C LYS A 39 2.43 10.72 3.94
N LYS A 40 2.68 9.49 3.50
CA LYS A 40 2.20 8.30 4.19
C LYS A 40 3.04 8.08 5.45
N ASP A 41 2.43 8.34 6.60
CA ASP A 41 3.08 8.19 7.90
C ASP A 41 2.57 6.97 8.70
N PHE A 42 1.73 6.13 8.09
CA PHE A 42 1.17 4.94 8.75
C PHE A 42 1.26 3.67 7.89
N HIS A 43 1.84 2.62 8.46
CA HIS A 43 2.02 1.34 7.78
C HIS A 43 0.75 0.48 7.86
N VAL A 44 -0.08 0.56 6.82
CA VAL A 44 -1.40 -0.09 6.79
C VAL A 44 -1.41 -1.49 6.16
N SER A 45 -0.35 -1.87 5.44
CA SER A 45 -0.32 -3.13 4.70
C SER A 45 1.11 -3.64 4.55
N PRO A 46 1.37 -4.94 4.79
CA PRO A 46 2.68 -5.54 4.59
C PRO A 46 3.09 -5.65 3.12
N PHE A 47 2.22 -5.36 2.16
CA PHE A 47 2.54 -5.38 0.73
C PHE A 47 2.77 -3.97 0.16
N MET A 48 2.83 -2.96 1.02
CA MET A 48 2.95 -1.56 0.62
C MET A 48 4.01 -0.85 1.45
N ASP A 49 5.08 -0.40 0.78
CA ASP A 49 6.14 0.35 1.43
C ASP A 49 5.67 1.69 2.02
N MET A 50 6.55 2.35 2.77
CA MET A 50 6.26 3.65 3.40
C MET A 50 6.55 4.85 2.49
N HIS A 51 7.24 4.65 1.37
CA HIS A 51 7.70 5.72 0.49
C HIS A 51 6.61 6.14 -0.50
N HIS A 52 5.48 6.59 0.05
CA HIS A 52 4.33 7.05 -0.71
C HIS A 52 3.80 8.39 -0.20
N SER A 53 3.13 9.13 -1.08
CA SER A 53 2.31 10.28 -0.72
C SER A 53 0.84 9.97 -1.01
N TYR A 54 -0.04 10.36 -0.10
CA TYR A 54 -1.47 10.27 -0.23
C TYR A 54 -2.05 11.50 -0.96
N ASP A 55 -3.09 11.25 -1.72
CA ASP A 55 -3.94 12.26 -2.36
C ASP A 55 -5.40 11.89 -2.06
N PHE A 56 -6.00 12.59 -1.10
CA PHE A 56 -7.40 12.43 -0.74
C PHE A 56 -8.24 13.53 -1.36
N SER A 57 -9.35 13.15 -1.99
CA SER A 57 -10.32 14.09 -2.57
C SER A 57 -11.72 13.77 -2.05
N PHE A 58 -12.39 14.77 -1.47
CA PHE A 58 -13.73 14.67 -0.90
C PHE A 58 -14.70 15.55 -1.67
N HIS A 59 -15.76 14.95 -2.19
CA HIS A 59 -16.85 15.70 -2.80
C HIS A 59 -17.78 16.26 -1.72
N SER A 60 -18.34 17.44 -1.97
CA SER A 60 -19.33 18.05 -1.08
C SER A 60 -20.46 17.07 -0.76
N PRO A 61 -20.79 16.86 0.52
CA PRO A 61 -21.82 15.90 0.91
C PRO A 61 -23.19 16.38 0.41
N GLY A 62 -23.92 15.48 -0.24
CA GLY A 62 -25.31 15.69 -0.67
C GLY A 62 -26.12 14.41 -0.54
N ASN A 63 -26.88 14.05 -1.58
CA ASN A 63 -27.53 12.73 -1.67
C ASN A 63 -26.51 11.59 -1.83
N THR A 64 -25.32 11.92 -2.28
CA THR A 64 -24.18 11.00 -2.42
C THR A 64 -22.94 11.65 -1.84
N LEU A 65 -22.05 10.82 -1.30
CA LEU A 65 -20.72 11.23 -0.86
C LEU A 65 -19.70 10.37 -1.61
N GLN A 66 -18.73 11.01 -2.26
CA GLN A 66 -17.63 10.33 -2.90
C GLN A 66 -16.31 10.76 -2.28
N VAL A 67 -15.50 9.78 -1.89
CA VAL A 67 -14.14 9.96 -1.41
C VAL A 67 -13.22 9.20 -2.35
N ASN A 68 -12.24 9.87 -2.91
CA ASN A 68 -11.19 9.25 -3.70
C ASN A 68 -9.87 9.35 -2.93
N THR A 69 -9.14 8.25 -2.89
CA THR A 69 -7.82 8.19 -2.27
C THR A 69 -6.85 7.59 -3.28
N SER A 70 -5.84 8.35 -3.66
CA SER A 70 -4.74 7.87 -4.50
C SER A 70 -3.43 7.85 -3.71
N MET A 71 -2.52 6.96 -4.10
CA MET A 71 -1.15 6.93 -3.61
C MET A 71 -0.18 7.11 -4.75
N PHE A 72 0.82 7.95 -4.54
CA PHE A 72 1.86 8.26 -5.49
C PHE A 72 3.23 7.82 -4.96
N LYS A 73 4.07 7.30 -5.84
CA LYS A 73 5.50 7.02 -5.62
C LYS A 73 6.26 7.64 -6.78
N GLU A 74 7.25 8.50 -6.50
CA GLU A 74 8.06 9.17 -7.53
C GLU A 74 7.18 9.79 -8.65
N ASP A 75 6.14 10.54 -8.24
CA ASP A 75 5.14 11.17 -9.12
C ASP A 75 4.29 10.22 -9.99
N LYS A 76 4.48 8.90 -9.87
CA LYS A 76 3.64 7.89 -10.52
C LYS A 76 2.52 7.45 -9.59
N ARG A 77 1.28 7.46 -10.09
CA ARG A 77 0.13 6.92 -9.35
C ARG A 77 0.25 5.40 -9.25
N TRP A 78 0.40 4.90 -8.03
CA TRP A 78 0.62 3.50 -7.73
C TRP A 78 -0.68 2.78 -7.36
N PHE A 79 -1.55 3.46 -6.60
CA PHE A 79 -2.83 2.90 -6.15
C PHE A 79 -3.93 3.96 -6.15
N SER A 80 -5.17 3.54 -6.36
CA SER A 80 -6.36 4.40 -6.26
C SER A 80 -7.54 3.60 -5.73
N ALA A 81 -8.24 4.16 -4.76
CA ALA A 81 -9.48 3.63 -4.21
C ALA A 81 -10.56 4.72 -4.23
N THR A 82 -11.80 4.33 -4.53
CA THR A 82 -12.95 5.23 -4.54
C THR A 82 -14.06 4.65 -3.67
N LEU A 83 -14.45 5.40 -2.64
CA LEU A 83 -15.60 5.12 -1.80
C LEU A 83 -16.78 5.96 -2.30
N LYS A 84 -17.89 5.30 -2.66
CA LYS A 84 -19.15 5.95 -3.03
C LYS A 84 -20.23 5.55 -2.04
N LEU A 85 -20.79 6.54 -1.37
CA LEU A 85 -21.88 6.37 -0.40
C LEU A 85 -23.13 7.07 -0.93
N ARG A 86 -24.29 6.50 -0.64
CA ARG A 86 -25.59 7.12 -0.90
C ARG A 86 -26.27 7.38 0.44
N ARG A 87 -26.77 8.60 0.61
CA ARG A 87 -27.57 8.98 1.77
C ARG A 87 -28.87 8.17 1.76
N ARG A 88 -29.21 7.58 2.89
CA ARG A 88 -30.53 6.99 3.15
C ARG A 88 -31.13 7.65 4.38
N GLU A 89 -32.44 7.90 4.34
CA GLU A 89 -33.16 8.41 5.49
C GLU A 89 -33.15 7.40 6.64
N TRP A 90 -33.13 7.94 7.85
CA TRP A 90 -33.19 7.19 9.09
C TRP A 90 -34.62 6.70 9.28
N ARG A 91 -34.91 5.53 8.73
CA ARG A 91 -36.17 4.81 8.94
C ARG A 91 -35.87 3.60 9.77
N TRP A 92 -36.71 3.34 10.76
CA TRP A 92 -36.55 2.23 11.70
C TRP A 92 -36.42 0.89 10.97
N TRP A 93 -37.20 0.65 9.92
CA TRP A 93 -37.11 -0.55 9.07
C TRP A 93 -35.74 -0.68 8.39
N ASN A 94 -35.19 0.43 7.88
CA ASN A 94 -33.87 0.42 7.25
C ASN A 94 -32.79 0.05 8.27
N MET A 95 -32.87 0.56 9.50
CA MET A 95 -31.90 0.24 10.54
C MET A 95 -31.96 -1.24 10.94
N LEU A 96 -33.17 -1.79 11.11
CA LEU A 96 -33.33 -3.20 11.47
C LEU A 96 -32.80 -4.14 10.38
N MET A 97 -33.07 -3.83 9.11
CA MET A 97 -32.51 -4.58 7.97
C MET A 97 -30.97 -4.47 7.93
N LEU A 98 -30.42 -3.29 8.22
CA LEU A 98 -28.98 -3.08 8.31
C LEU A 98 -28.36 -4.00 9.37
N LEU A 99 -28.96 -4.10 10.58
CA LEU A 99 -28.44 -4.96 11.66
C LEU A 99 -28.37 -6.44 11.28
N VAL A 100 -29.33 -6.93 10.48
CA VAL A 100 -29.32 -8.32 10.00
C VAL A 100 -28.33 -8.51 8.84
N TYR A 101 -28.18 -7.50 7.98
CA TYR A 101 -27.38 -7.60 6.76
C TYR A 101 -25.88 -7.38 6.98
N PHE A 102 -25.50 -6.45 7.86
CA PHE A 102 -24.11 -6.14 8.16
C PHE A 102 -23.25 -7.32 8.63
N PRO A 103 -23.70 -8.22 9.52
CA PRO A 103 -22.86 -9.35 9.94
C PRO A 103 -22.52 -10.25 8.75
N TRP A 104 -23.49 -10.56 7.88
CA TRP A 104 -23.27 -11.38 6.70
C TRP A 104 -22.34 -10.71 5.68
N MET A 105 -22.53 -9.40 5.44
CA MET A 105 -21.61 -8.64 4.59
C MET A 105 -20.20 -8.62 5.14
N THR A 106 -20.05 -8.50 6.46
CA THR A 106 -18.73 -8.49 7.11
C THR A 106 -18.01 -9.81 6.91
N ILE A 107 -18.69 -10.93 7.14
CA ILE A 107 -18.14 -12.27 6.90
C ILE A 107 -17.74 -12.44 5.43
N TYR A 108 -18.62 -12.04 4.50
CA TYR A 108 -18.35 -12.15 3.07
C TYR A 108 -17.11 -11.35 2.63
N ILE A 109 -17.02 -10.09 3.07
CA ILE A 109 -15.86 -9.23 2.77
C ILE A 109 -14.59 -9.82 3.38
N GLN A 110 -14.66 -10.33 4.61
CA GLN A 110 -13.52 -10.96 5.26
C GLN A 110 -13.00 -12.14 4.43
N VAL A 111 -13.89 -13.04 3.98
CA VAL A 111 -13.52 -14.18 3.13
C VAL A 111 -12.87 -13.71 1.83
N LEU A 112 -13.43 -12.69 1.16
CA LEU A 112 -12.85 -12.15 -0.07
C LEU A 112 -11.45 -11.56 0.13
N ILE A 113 -11.21 -10.83 1.21
CA ILE A 113 -9.89 -10.25 1.52
C ILE A 113 -8.85 -11.36 1.73
N HIS A 114 -9.21 -12.43 2.44
CA HIS A 114 -8.31 -13.55 2.69
C HIS A 114 -8.05 -14.35 1.41
N TRP A 115 -9.08 -14.53 0.58
CA TRP A 115 -8.93 -15.17 -0.72
C TRP A 115 -7.98 -14.40 -1.63
N GLU A 116 -8.11 -13.08 -1.70
CA GLU A 116 -7.20 -12.26 -2.51
C GLU A 116 -5.79 -12.25 -1.92
N ALA A 117 -5.63 -12.24 -0.59
CA ALA A 117 -4.32 -12.38 0.05
C ALA A 117 -3.63 -13.70 -0.35
N VAL A 118 -4.36 -14.82 -0.38
CA VAL A 118 -3.85 -16.12 -0.87
C VAL A 118 -3.50 -16.04 -2.36
N ARG A 119 -4.28 -15.33 -3.17
CA ARG A 119 -3.99 -15.15 -4.60
C ARG A 119 -2.73 -14.32 -4.83
N ILE A 120 -2.56 -13.23 -4.08
CA ILE A 120 -1.36 -12.38 -4.10
C ILE A 120 -0.14 -13.18 -3.65
N TRP A 121 -0.31 -13.99 -2.61
CA TRP A 121 0.72 -14.92 -2.15
C TRP A 121 1.15 -15.91 -3.24
N ARG A 122 0.19 -16.52 -3.96
CA ARG A 122 0.50 -17.39 -5.11
C ARG A 122 1.23 -16.67 -6.24
N LYS A 123 1.15 -15.34 -6.32
CA LYS A 123 1.86 -14.51 -7.31
C LYS A 123 3.25 -14.05 -6.84
N GLY A 124 3.64 -14.34 -5.59
CA GLY A 124 4.99 -14.06 -5.08
C GLY A 124 5.27 -12.59 -4.79
N VAL A 125 4.25 -11.78 -4.45
CA VAL A 125 4.45 -10.36 -4.13
C VAL A 125 5.31 -10.21 -2.86
N PRO A 126 6.35 -9.34 -2.88
CA PRO A 126 7.27 -9.18 -1.76
C PRO A 126 6.59 -8.64 -0.50
N PHE A 127 7.05 -9.10 0.65
CA PHE A 127 6.61 -8.68 1.97
C PHE A 127 7.53 -7.56 2.49
N HIS A 128 6.94 -6.43 2.87
CA HIS A 128 7.60 -5.29 3.49
C HIS A 128 7.37 -5.32 5.01
N PRO A 129 8.42 -5.55 5.82
CA PRO A 129 8.29 -5.60 7.27
C PRO A 129 7.98 -4.23 7.87
N HIS A 130 7.30 -4.22 9.02
CA HIS A 130 6.94 -3.00 9.73
C HIS A 130 8.20 -2.23 10.19
N PRO A 131 8.26 -0.90 9.99
CA PRO A 131 9.48 -0.10 10.22
C PRO A 131 9.99 -0.06 11.67
N GLU A 132 9.20 -0.49 12.66
CA GLU A 132 9.56 -0.38 14.08
C GLU A 132 9.85 -1.71 14.79
N GLY A 133 9.86 -2.83 14.08
CA GLY A 133 10.16 -4.13 14.71
C GLY A 133 9.14 -4.59 15.76
N THR A 134 8.00 -3.90 15.88
CA THR A 134 6.84 -4.23 16.74
C THR A 134 6.13 -5.48 16.20
N GLN A 135 6.83 -6.61 16.11
CA GLN A 135 6.25 -7.84 15.64
C GLN A 135 5.47 -8.47 16.79
N THR A 136 4.13 -8.39 16.75
CA THR A 136 3.28 -9.20 17.63
C THR A 136 3.63 -10.68 17.42
N TRP A 137 3.59 -11.51 18.46
CA TRP A 137 3.93 -12.94 18.38
C TRP A 137 3.18 -13.67 17.24
N ALA A 138 1.94 -13.26 16.95
CA ALA A 138 1.15 -13.75 15.82
C ALA A 138 1.79 -13.41 14.45
N SER A 139 2.35 -12.21 14.28
CA SER A 139 3.05 -11.79 13.07
C SER A 139 4.39 -12.52 12.87
N VAL A 140 5.11 -12.82 13.97
CA VAL A 140 6.35 -13.60 13.94
C VAL A 140 6.07 -15.02 13.49
N ILE A 141 5.03 -15.68 14.03
CA ILE A 141 4.66 -17.05 13.64
C ILE A 141 4.25 -17.11 12.17
N ILE A 142 3.43 -16.16 11.71
CA ILE A 142 3.04 -16.08 10.30
C ILE A 142 4.29 -15.87 9.42
N GLY A 143 5.17 -14.94 9.80
CA GLY A 143 6.44 -14.71 9.10
C GLY A 143 7.34 -15.94 9.07
N ALA A 144 7.58 -16.59 10.21
CA ALA A 144 8.42 -17.77 10.35
C ALA A 144 7.87 -18.99 9.58
N MET A 145 6.56 -19.18 9.57
CA MET A 145 5.89 -20.21 8.75
C MET A 145 6.07 -19.94 7.26
N MET A 146 6.09 -18.68 6.84
CA MET A 146 6.24 -18.30 5.44
C MET A 146 7.72 -18.19 5.01
N THR A 147 8.66 -18.01 5.93
CA THR A 147 10.10 -17.79 5.67
C THR A 147 10.80 -18.93 4.90
N PRO A 148 10.70 -20.21 5.29
CA PRO A 148 11.33 -21.30 4.54
C PRO A 148 10.76 -21.41 3.11
N LEU A 149 9.51 -21.01 2.92
CA LEU A 149 8.85 -21.01 1.62
C LEU A 149 9.27 -19.82 0.75
N PHE A 150 9.42 -18.62 1.34
CA PHE A 150 9.95 -17.44 0.66
C PHE A 150 11.41 -17.64 0.25
N MET A 151 12.25 -18.27 1.10
CA MET A 151 13.62 -18.64 0.74
C MET A 151 13.68 -19.67 -0.38
N LEU A 152 12.81 -20.69 -0.35
CA LEU A 152 12.73 -21.68 -1.43
C LEU A 152 12.32 -21.03 -2.76
N ARG A 153 11.39 -20.07 -2.71
CA ARG A 153 10.96 -19.31 -3.89
C ARG A 153 12.06 -18.37 -4.39
N SER A 154 12.74 -17.61 -3.52
CA SER A 154 13.86 -16.75 -3.93
C SER A 154 15.03 -17.56 -4.47
N TYR A 155 15.24 -18.78 -3.98
CA TYR A 155 16.22 -19.72 -4.53
C TYR A 155 15.85 -20.15 -5.97
N PHE A 156 14.57 -20.47 -6.23
CA PHE A 156 14.11 -20.81 -7.58
C PHE A 156 14.12 -19.60 -8.54
N ASP A 157 13.78 -18.40 -8.06
CA ASP A 157 13.83 -17.14 -8.83
C ASP A 157 15.28 -16.77 -9.20
N SER A 158 16.22 -16.96 -8.26
CA SER A 158 17.66 -16.78 -8.50
C SER A 158 18.26 -17.82 -9.46
N GLY A 159 17.56 -18.95 -9.68
CA GLY A 159 17.95 -19.96 -10.64
C GLY A 159 17.60 -19.61 -12.10
N GLU A 160 16.66 -18.69 -12.32
CA GLU A 160 16.20 -18.31 -13.65
C GLU A 160 17.13 -17.28 -14.32
N GLU A 161 17.81 -16.42 -13.55
CA GLU A 161 18.84 -15.52 -14.09
C GLU A 161 20.15 -16.25 -14.44
N VAL A 162 20.54 -17.28 -13.67
CA VAL A 162 21.77 -18.06 -13.96
C VAL A 162 21.61 -18.96 -15.20
N GLY A 163 20.38 -19.24 -15.63
CA GLY A 163 20.09 -19.98 -16.86
C GLY A 163 20.33 -19.20 -18.15
N ASN A 164 20.32 -17.86 -18.11
CA ASN A 164 20.46 -17.00 -19.29
C ASN A 164 21.89 -16.48 -19.51
N GLU A 165 22.80 -16.68 -18.55
CA GLU A 165 24.21 -16.30 -18.72
C GLU A 165 25.07 -17.39 -19.40
N LYS A 166 24.57 -18.62 -19.50
CA LYS A 166 25.27 -19.72 -20.20
C LYS A 166 25.10 -19.75 -21.73
N ALA A 167 24.50 -18.71 -22.32
CA ALA A 167 24.35 -18.56 -23.78
C ALA A 167 25.17 -17.41 -24.39
N LYS A 168 26.17 -16.86 -23.67
CA LYS A 168 27.15 -15.94 -24.26
C LYS A 168 28.56 -16.50 -24.11
N GLY A 169 29.01 -17.13 -25.20
CA GLY A 169 30.31 -17.77 -25.29
C GLY A 169 31.48 -16.81 -25.09
N ILE A 170 32.53 -17.37 -24.46
CA ILE A 170 33.90 -17.42 -24.97
C ILE A 170 34.52 -16.07 -25.38
N CYS A 171 35.38 -15.51 -24.52
CA CYS A 171 36.82 -15.44 -24.78
C CYS A 171 37.60 -14.95 -23.53
N PRO A 172 38.81 -15.51 -23.25
CA PRO A 172 39.56 -15.29 -22.01
C PRO A 172 40.60 -14.18 -22.15
N GLY A 173 40.93 -13.50 -21.05
CA GLY A 173 41.95 -12.46 -21.01
C GLY A 173 42.43 -12.17 -19.59
N MET A 174 43.25 -13.08 -19.07
CA MET A 174 43.99 -12.95 -17.81
C MET A 174 45.20 -12.04 -18.00
N VAL A 175 45.30 -10.93 -17.25
CA VAL A 175 46.58 -10.37 -16.76
C VAL A 175 46.37 -9.70 -15.39
N ARG A 176 47.30 -10.03 -14.49
CA ARG A 176 47.44 -9.65 -13.07
C ARG A 176 48.43 -8.46 -12.94
N HIS A 177 48.42 -7.85 -11.75
CA HIS A 177 49.38 -6.87 -11.16
C HIS A 177 48.94 -5.41 -11.36
N GLU A 178 49.01 -4.49 -10.38
CA GLU A 178 49.94 -4.38 -9.25
C GLU A 178 49.39 -3.37 -8.19
N THR A 179 49.87 -3.49 -6.96
CA THR A 179 49.66 -2.55 -5.84
C THR A 179 50.58 -1.32 -5.97
N SER A 180 50.13 -0.11 -5.60
CA SER A 180 51.01 0.91 -5.02
C SER A 180 50.25 2.01 -4.27
N ASN A 181 50.76 2.33 -3.07
CA ASN A 181 50.50 3.50 -2.25
C ASN A 181 50.79 4.83 -2.97
N ALA A 182 50.19 5.91 -2.42
CA ALA A 182 50.84 7.15 -1.95
C ALA A 182 50.12 8.46 -2.38
N ASP A 183 49.70 9.19 -1.35
CA ASP A 183 49.87 10.64 -1.10
C ASP A 183 49.22 11.75 -1.95
N SER A 184 48.92 12.80 -1.17
CA SER A 184 48.97 14.24 -1.46
C SER A 184 47.73 14.97 -1.99
N ALA A 185 47.08 15.66 -1.04
CA ALA A 185 46.85 17.10 -0.99
C ALA A 185 46.52 17.89 -2.29
N GLY A 186 45.39 18.58 -2.22
CA GLY A 186 45.00 19.72 -3.05
C GLY A 186 43.72 20.33 -2.49
#